data_AF-A0A9Q0Z2C1-F1
#
_entry.id   AF-A0A9Q0Z2C1-F1
#
_cell.length_a   1.000
_cell.length_b   1.000
_cell.length_c   1.000
_cell.angle_alpha   90.00
_cell.angle_beta   90.00
_cell.angle_gamma   90.00
#
_symmetry.space_group_name_H-M   'P 1'
#
loop_
_entity.id
_entity.type
_entity.pdbx_description
1 polymer ?
#
loop_
_entity_poly.entity_id
_entity_poly.type
_entity_poly.pdbx_seq_one_letter_code
_entity_poly.pdbx_strand_id
1 'polypeptide(L)'
;MPRPEQSPSLPGYLQENETSEEFRDLIGSIPTEKGWVANHLHQYQGFWHTSRQLQGVLACQKHFQAHDGDIFLVTTPKSGSTWLKAVMFALVNRVSFPDPKQHPLLTDNPHALVNTLAKSILTSPTSPFRGCFQPICHSCHFPNLC
;
A
#
# COMPACT_ATOMS: atom_id res chain seq x y z
N MET A 1 30.38 23.27 26.48
CA MET A 1 29.50 22.10 26.28
C MET A 1 28.89 22.23 24.88
N PRO A 2 29.28 21.39 23.90
CA PRO A 2 28.62 21.40 22.59
C PRO A 2 27.21 20.82 22.72
N ARG A 3 26.26 21.44 22.01
CA ARG A 3 24.84 21.06 21.94
C ARG A 3 24.73 19.68 21.25
N PRO A 4 23.90 18.73 21.74
CA PRO A 4 23.67 17.49 21.02
C PRO A 4 23.04 17.80 19.66
N GLU A 5 23.70 17.38 18.58
CA GLU A 5 23.18 17.53 17.23
C GLU A 5 21.86 16.75 17.10
N GLN A 6 20.78 17.49 16.86
CA GLN A 6 19.51 16.89 16.46
C GLN A 6 19.68 16.34 15.05
N SER A 7 19.59 15.01 14.94
CA SER A 7 19.45 14.32 13.66
C SER A 7 18.32 14.98 12.85
N PRO A 8 18.52 15.28 11.56
CA PRO A 8 17.50 15.95 10.74
C PRO A 8 16.21 15.13 10.77
N SER A 9 15.09 15.80 11.06
CA SER A 9 13.78 15.16 11.11
C SER A 9 13.46 14.51 9.76
N LEU A 10 13.19 13.21 9.77
CA LEU A 10 12.82 12.47 8.56
C LEU A 10 11.55 13.07 7.94
N PRO A 11 11.45 13.17 6.61
CA PRO A 11 10.22 13.50 5.92
C PRO A 11 9.06 12.62 6.39
N GLY A 12 7.83 13.15 6.49
CA GLY A 12 6.67 12.42 7.04
C GLY A 12 6.31 11.10 6.34
N TYR A 13 6.79 10.87 5.11
CA TYR A 13 6.64 9.59 4.42
C TYR A 13 7.66 8.51 4.87
N LEU A 14 8.72 8.91 5.56
CA LEU A 14 9.73 8.06 6.21
C LEU A 14 9.54 7.98 7.74
N GLN A 15 8.62 8.77 8.29
CA GLN A 15 8.35 8.76 9.72
C GLN A 15 7.61 7.46 10.10
N GLU A 16 8.14 6.80 11.12
CA GLU A 16 7.55 5.63 11.77
C GLU A 16 6.53 6.15 12.78
N ASN A 17 5.25 5.91 12.52
CA ASN A 17 4.18 6.28 13.46
C ASN A 17 4.17 5.31 14.64
N GLU A 18 3.52 5.68 15.75
CA GLU A 18 3.35 4.82 16.92
C GLU A 18 2.83 3.43 16.50
N THR A 19 3.64 2.41 16.80
CA THR A 19 3.41 1.02 16.40
C THR A 19 2.85 0.22 17.58
N SER A 20 2.02 -0.80 17.32
CA SER A 20 1.54 -1.70 18.37
C SER A 20 2.71 -2.43 19.02
N GLU A 21 2.55 -2.83 20.29
CA GLU A 21 3.56 -3.60 21.02
C GLU A 21 3.92 -4.90 20.28
N GLU A 22 2.91 -5.61 19.77
CA GLU A 22 3.08 -6.80 18.91
C GLU A 22 4.00 -6.53 17.70
N PHE A 23 3.90 -5.34 17.08
CA PHE A 23 4.74 -4.99 15.94
C PHE A 23 6.18 -4.74 16.37
N ARG A 24 6.40 -4.10 17.52
CA ARG A 24 7.75 -3.86 18.07
C ARG A 24 8.46 -5.16 18.42
N ASP A 25 7.74 -6.10 19.03
CA ASP A 25 8.29 -7.41 19.36
C ASP A 25 8.66 -8.18 18.10
N LEU A 26 7.80 -8.13 17.07
CA LEU A 26 8.08 -8.77 15.79
C LEU A 26 9.33 -8.20 15.12
N ILE A 27 9.45 -6.88 14.96
CA ILE A 27 10.64 -6.26 14.33
C ILE A 27 11.92 -6.54 15.12
N GLY A 28 11.83 -6.70 16.45
CA GLY A 28 12.96 -7.09 17.30
C GLY A 28 13.38 -8.55 17.12
N SER A 29 12.49 -9.42 16.62
CA SER A 29 12.74 -10.85 16.44
C SER A 29 13.24 -11.25 15.05
N ILE A 30 13.13 -10.36 14.06
CA ILE A 30 13.46 -10.65 12.64
C ILE A 30 14.73 -9.94 12.17
N PRO A 31 15.44 -10.50 11.16
CA PRO A 31 16.62 -9.86 10.60
C PRO A 31 16.32 -8.44 10.13
N THR A 32 17.17 -7.49 10.52
CA THR A 32 17.01 -6.08 10.23
C THR A 32 18.31 -5.52 9.65
N GLU A 33 18.21 -4.82 8.54
CA GLU A 33 19.34 -4.24 7.81
C GLU A 33 19.10 -2.76 7.49
N LYS A 34 20.18 -2.03 7.25
CA LYS A 34 20.09 -0.63 6.85
C LYS A 34 19.61 -0.51 5.39
N GLY A 35 18.52 0.21 5.17
CA GLY A 35 18.03 0.49 3.83
C GLY A 35 18.83 1.60 3.13
N TRP A 36 18.70 1.68 1.80
CA TRP A 36 19.23 2.82 1.05
C TRP A 36 18.45 4.10 1.42
N VAL A 37 17.12 4.06 1.29
CA VAL A 37 16.24 5.24 1.50
C VAL A 37 15.55 5.21 2.86
N ALA A 38 15.16 4.03 3.33
CA ALA A 38 14.57 3.84 4.66
C ALA A 38 15.67 3.55 5.69
N ASN A 39 15.44 3.94 6.94
CA ASN A 39 16.39 3.68 8.03
C ASN A 39 16.63 2.18 8.21
N HIS A 40 15.55 1.39 8.23
CA HIS A 40 15.58 -0.04 8.47
C HIS A 40 14.72 -0.77 7.44
N LEU A 41 15.23 -1.93 7.02
CA LEU A 41 14.51 -2.95 6.29
C LEU A 41 14.45 -4.20 7.17
N HIS A 42 13.29 -4.85 7.22
CA HIS A 42 13.06 -6.04 8.01
C HIS A 42 12.75 -7.21 7.08
N GLN A 43 13.37 -8.36 7.33
CA GLN A 43 13.13 -9.57 6.55
C GLN A 43 11.91 -10.31 7.10
N TYR A 44 10.84 -10.38 6.30
CA TYR A 44 9.60 -11.08 6.65
C TYR A 44 9.11 -11.91 5.48
N GLN A 45 8.79 -13.19 5.72
CA GLN A 45 8.30 -14.14 4.70
C GLN A 45 9.16 -14.19 3.41
N GLY A 46 10.48 -14.05 3.55
CA GLY A 46 11.44 -14.11 2.43
C GLY A 46 11.68 -12.78 1.70
N PHE A 47 11.05 -11.68 2.11
CA PHE A 47 11.20 -10.36 1.48
C PHE A 47 11.63 -9.29 2.48
N TRP A 48 12.29 -8.26 1.97
CA TRP A 48 12.71 -7.10 2.75
C TRP A 48 11.68 -5.99 2.65
N HIS A 49 11.19 -5.53 3.81
CA HIS A 49 10.15 -4.52 3.92
C HIS A 49 10.62 -3.34 4.74
N THR A 50 10.22 -2.13 4.37
CA THR A 50 10.29 -1.01 5.32
C THR A 50 9.31 -1.22 6.46
N SER A 51 9.52 -0.61 7.63
CA SER A 51 8.62 -0.70 8.79
C SER A 51 7.16 -0.41 8.37
N ARG A 52 6.95 0.65 7.58
CA ARG A 52 5.63 1.03 7.04
C ARG A 52 5.02 -0.04 6.12
N GLN A 53 5.82 -0.64 5.24
CA GLN A 53 5.34 -1.70 4.36
C GLN A 53 4.96 -2.95 5.17
N LEU A 54 5.78 -3.33 6.14
CA LEU A 54 5.55 -4.50 6.97
C LEU A 54 4.27 -4.36 7.79
N GLN A 55 4.00 -3.18 8.37
CA GLN A 55 2.71 -2.90 9.01
C GLN A 55 1.53 -3.12 8.07
N GLY A 56 1.65 -2.64 6.82
CA GLY A 56 0.65 -2.86 5.79
C GLY A 56 0.44 -4.35 5.49
N VAL A 57 1.52 -5.14 5.35
CA VAL A 57 1.44 -6.59 5.14
C VAL A 57 0.69 -7.28 6.27
N LEU A 58 1.09 -7.02 7.51
CA LEU A 58 0.50 -7.67 8.68
C LEU A 58 -0.97 -7.31 8.84
N ALA A 59 -1.30 -6.04 8.64
CA ALA A 59 -2.68 -5.59 8.71
C ALA A 59 -3.53 -6.16 7.57
N CYS A 60 -3.00 -6.28 6.35
CA CYS A 60 -3.66 -7.02 5.27
C CYS A 60 -3.91 -8.48 5.68
N GLN A 61 -2.89 -9.19 6.14
CA GLN A 61 -3.00 -10.61 6.51
C GLN A 61 -4.01 -10.85 7.64
N LYS A 62 -4.16 -9.90 8.58
CA LYS A 62 -5.07 -10.02 9.73
C LYS A 62 -6.51 -9.61 9.42
N HIS A 63 -6.71 -8.63 8.54
CA HIS A 63 -8.01 -7.96 8.39
C HIS A 63 -8.60 -8.00 6.98
N PHE A 64 -7.81 -8.32 5.96
CA PHE A 64 -8.32 -8.38 4.59
C PHE A 64 -9.16 -9.65 4.38
N GLN A 65 -10.34 -9.48 3.79
CA GLN A 65 -11.24 -10.57 3.41
C GLN A 65 -11.52 -10.42 1.93
N ALA A 66 -11.02 -11.37 1.13
CA ALA A 66 -11.25 -11.39 -0.31
C ALA A 66 -12.70 -11.80 -0.60
N HIS A 67 -13.31 -11.19 -1.60
CA HIS A 67 -14.60 -11.57 -2.15
C HIS A 67 -14.43 -12.09 -3.57
N ASP A 68 -15.33 -12.96 -4.03
CA ASP A 68 -15.25 -13.60 -5.36
C ASP A 68 -15.25 -12.61 -6.54
N GLY A 69 -15.66 -11.35 -6.32
CA GLY A 69 -15.65 -10.28 -7.31
C GLY A 69 -14.41 -9.38 -7.27
N ASP A 70 -13.47 -9.59 -6.35
CA ASP A 70 -12.31 -8.72 -6.20
C ASP A 70 -11.25 -9.01 -7.27
N ILE A 71 -10.64 -7.95 -7.81
CA ILE A 71 -9.57 -8.06 -8.81
C ILE A 71 -8.28 -7.51 -8.22
N PHE A 72 -7.27 -8.37 -8.10
CA PHE A 72 -5.94 -7.98 -7.61
C PHE A 72 -5.00 -7.65 -8.76
N LEU A 73 -4.44 -6.45 -8.68
CA LEU A 73 -3.38 -5.95 -9.53
C LEU A 73 -2.04 -6.00 -8.79
N VAL A 74 -1.28 -7.07 -9.01
CA VAL A 74 0.02 -7.28 -8.39
C VAL A 74 1.12 -6.67 -9.25
N THR A 75 1.86 -5.70 -8.71
CA THR A 75 2.93 -4.98 -9.43
C THR A 75 4.12 -4.74 -8.52
N THR A 76 5.33 -4.69 -9.07
CA THR A 76 6.48 -4.19 -8.30
C THR A 76 6.39 -2.66 -8.15
N PRO A 77 6.89 -2.08 -7.03
CA PRO A 77 6.90 -0.64 -6.88
C PRO A 77 7.61 0.04 -8.05
N LYS A 78 7.04 1.17 -8.51
CA LYS A 78 7.60 2.02 -9.58
C LYS A 78 7.67 1.37 -10.98
N SER A 79 7.07 0.21 -11.21
CA SER A 79 7.04 -0.47 -12.52
C SER A 79 5.93 0.04 -13.48
N GLY A 80 5.53 1.31 -13.38
CA GLY A 80 4.47 1.86 -14.23
C GLY A 80 3.03 1.51 -13.80
N SER A 81 2.80 1.29 -12.49
CA SER A 81 1.47 0.96 -11.96
C SER A 81 0.39 2.00 -12.28
N THR A 82 0.75 3.26 -12.56
CA THR A 82 -0.21 4.30 -12.96
C THR A 82 -0.93 3.94 -14.26
N TRP A 83 -0.18 3.56 -15.30
CA TRP A 83 -0.76 3.20 -16.59
C TRP A 83 -1.59 1.93 -16.46
N LEU A 84 -1.08 0.94 -15.72
CA LEU A 84 -1.79 -0.32 -15.51
C LEU A 84 -3.08 -0.14 -14.70
N LYS A 85 -3.07 0.69 -13.65
CA LYS A 85 -4.28 1.07 -12.89
C LYS A 85 -5.31 1.75 -13.79
N ALA A 86 -4.88 2.66 -14.67
CA ALA A 86 -5.77 3.35 -15.59
C ALA A 86 -6.44 2.36 -16.57
N VAL A 87 -5.65 1.48 -17.18
CA VAL A 87 -6.17 0.45 -18.10
C VAL A 87 -7.15 -0.48 -17.40
N MET A 88 -6.80 -0.99 -16.22
CA MET A 88 -7.70 -1.87 -15.46
C MET A 88 -9.00 -1.18 -15.08
N PHE A 89 -8.93 0.06 -14.59
CA PHE A 89 -10.11 0.83 -14.21
C PHE A 89 -11.04 1.08 -15.40
N ALA A 90 -10.48 1.44 -16.57
CA ALA A 90 -11.26 1.65 -17.79
C ALA A 90 -11.93 0.36 -18.27
N LEU A 91 -11.23 -0.78 -18.24
CA LEU A 91 -11.77 -2.07 -18.68
C LEU A 91 -12.94 -2.52 -17.81
N VAL A 92 -12.78 -2.39 -16.49
CA VAL A 92 -13.79 -2.77 -15.50
C VAL A 92 -15.03 -1.89 -15.61
N ASN A 93 -14.85 -0.57 -15.76
CA ASN A 93 -15.96 0.39 -15.73
C ASN A 93 -16.46 0.81 -17.13
N ARG A 94 -16.07 0.09 -18.20
CA ARG A 94 -16.45 0.43 -19.58
C ARG A 94 -17.96 0.53 -19.83
N VAL A 95 -18.76 -0.21 -19.06
CA VAL A 95 -20.24 -0.18 -19.16
C VAL A 95 -20.80 1.01 -18.38
N SER A 96 -20.19 1.35 -17.24
CA SER A 96 -20.59 2.48 -16.40
C SER A 96 -20.19 3.83 -17.01
N PHE A 97 -19.06 3.88 -17.72
CA PHE A 97 -18.55 5.08 -18.40
C PHE A 97 -18.33 4.79 -19.90
N PRO A 98 -19.42 4.69 -20.69
CA PRO A 98 -19.32 4.35 -22.11
C PRO A 98 -18.78 5.48 -22.98
N ASP A 99 -18.92 6.75 -22.55
CA ASP A 99 -18.37 7.91 -23.26
C ASP A 99 -16.93 8.19 -22.79
N PRO A 100 -15.92 8.03 -23.68
CA PRO A 100 -14.53 8.32 -23.34
C PRO A 100 -14.28 9.77 -22.90
N LYS A 101 -15.13 10.72 -23.33
CA LYS A 101 -14.98 12.15 -23.02
C LYS A 101 -15.45 12.52 -21.61
N GLN A 102 -16.25 11.66 -20.98
CA GLN A 102 -16.75 11.84 -19.61
C GLN A 102 -16.11 10.86 -18.62
N HIS A 103 -15.01 10.22 -19.03
CA HIS A 103 -14.40 9.18 -18.23
C HIS A 103 -13.62 9.75 -17.03
N PRO A 104 -13.75 9.20 -15.80
CA PRO A 104 -13.07 9.73 -14.60
C PRO A 104 -11.55 9.83 -14.70
N LEU A 105 -10.92 9.03 -15.57
CA LEU A 105 -9.47 9.10 -15.83
C LEU A 105 -9.01 10.43 -16.45
N LEU A 106 -9.92 11.26 -16.96
CA LEU A 106 -9.61 12.59 -17.49
C LEU A 106 -9.51 13.64 -16.39
N THR A 107 -10.19 13.43 -15.25
CA THR A 107 -10.25 14.37 -14.13
C THR A 107 -9.41 13.92 -12.95
N ASP A 108 -9.35 12.61 -12.70
CA ASP A 108 -8.76 12.02 -11.49
C ASP A 108 -7.51 11.20 -11.78
N ASN A 109 -6.59 11.20 -10.81
CA ASN A 109 -5.40 10.36 -10.88
C ASN A 109 -5.77 8.87 -10.73
N PRO A 110 -5.21 7.94 -11.54
CA PRO A 110 -5.49 6.51 -11.41
C PRO A 110 -5.20 5.91 -10.02
N HIS A 111 -4.29 6.53 -9.25
CA HIS A 111 -4.02 6.12 -7.86
C HIS A 111 -5.11 6.52 -6.86
N ALA A 112 -5.97 7.47 -7.21
CA ALA A 112 -7.17 7.82 -6.45
C ALA A 112 -8.36 6.92 -6.82
N LEU A 113 -8.43 6.48 -8.08
CA LEU A 113 -9.49 5.62 -8.59
C LEU A 113 -9.30 4.14 -8.22
N VAL A 114 -8.04 3.68 -8.11
CA VAL A 114 -7.69 2.30 -7.77
C VAL A 114 -6.88 2.26 -6.47
N ASN A 115 -7.53 1.78 -5.41
CA ASN A 115 -6.96 1.72 -4.07
C ASN A 115 -5.79 0.72 -3.99
N THR A 116 -4.69 1.15 -3.38
CA THR A 116 -3.58 0.27 -3.03
C THR A 116 -3.79 -0.27 -1.61
N LEU A 117 -3.84 -1.60 -1.46
CA LEU A 117 -4.16 -2.28 -0.19
C LEU A 117 -3.28 -1.84 0.98
N ALA A 118 -1.97 -1.77 0.74
CA ALA A 118 -0.98 -1.34 1.74
C ALA A 118 -1.26 0.06 2.31
N LYS A 119 -1.80 0.96 1.48
CA LYS A 119 -2.05 2.36 1.85
C LYS A 119 -3.40 2.49 2.54
N SER A 120 -4.44 1.84 2.01
CA SER A 120 -5.81 1.97 2.51
C SER A 120 -5.97 1.43 3.93
N ILE A 121 -5.33 0.32 4.26
CA ILE A 121 -5.44 -0.31 5.58
C ILE A 121 -4.69 0.51 6.65
N LEU A 122 -3.58 1.15 6.29
CA LEU A 122 -2.84 2.03 7.19
C LEU A 122 -3.62 3.32 7.51
N THR A 123 -4.42 3.83 6.57
CA THR A 123 -5.18 5.07 6.75
C THR A 123 -6.57 4.86 7.38
N SER A 124 -7.14 3.66 7.29
CA SER A 124 -8.52 3.40 7.77
C SER A 124 -8.68 1.93 8.21
N PRO A 125 -8.40 1.61 9.49
CA PRO A 125 -8.42 0.23 9.97
C PRO A 125 -9.82 -0.39 10.10
N THR A 126 -10.89 0.40 10.11
CA THR A 126 -12.25 -0.06 10.51
C THR A 126 -13.21 -0.46 9.39
N SER A 127 -12.91 -0.20 8.11
CA SER A 127 -13.56 -0.86 6.95
C SER A 127 -13.14 -0.15 5.64
N PRO A 128 -12.12 -0.64 4.91
CA PRO A 128 -11.64 0.05 3.71
C PRO A 128 -12.44 -0.22 2.42
N PHE A 129 -13.36 -1.19 2.43
CA PHE A 129 -13.84 -1.83 1.19
C PHE A 129 -15.30 -1.54 0.81
N ARG A 130 -16.06 -0.81 1.64
CA ARG A 130 -17.44 -0.41 1.30
C ARG A 130 -17.45 0.98 0.70
N GLY A 131 -17.47 1.07 -0.63
CA GLY A 131 -17.77 2.34 -1.29
C GLY A 131 -17.40 2.48 -2.76
N CYS A 132 -16.60 1.58 -3.34
CA CYS A 132 -16.27 1.68 -4.76
C CYS A 132 -16.86 0.50 -5.54
N PHE A 133 -17.52 0.85 -6.65
CA PHE A 133 -18.15 0.01 -7.65
C PHE A 133 -17.53 -1.39 -7.75
N GLN A 134 -18.38 -2.41 -7.69
CA GLN A 134 -17.97 -3.76 -8.05
C GLN A 134 -17.61 -3.82 -9.54
N PRO A 135 -16.52 -4.51 -9.92
CA PRO A 135 -15.50 -5.15 -9.11
C PRO A 135 -14.41 -4.20 -8.57
N ILE A 136 -14.00 -4.41 -7.31
CA ILE A 136 -12.99 -3.58 -6.64
C ILE A 136 -11.60 -3.97 -7.13
N CYS A 137 -10.87 -3.00 -7.70
CA CYS A 137 -9.50 -3.19 -8.13
C CYS A 137 -8.53 -2.82 -7.00
N HIS A 138 -7.68 -3.76 -6.60
CA HIS A 138 -6.68 -3.56 -5.57
C HIS A 138 -5.27 -3.60 -6.16
N SER A 139 -4.47 -2.57 -5.92
CA SER A 139 -3.03 -2.65 -6.24
C SER A 139 -2.25 -3.19 -5.05
N CYS A 140 -1.44 -4.21 -5.31
CA CYS A 140 -0.59 -4.86 -4.33
C CYS A 140 0.86 -4.84 -4.79
N HIS A 141 1.78 -4.55 -3.87
CA HIS A 141 3.23 -4.67 -4.06
C HIS A 141 3.81 -5.88 -3.33
N PHE A 142 2.95 -6.72 -2.77
CA PHE A 142 3.35 -7.81 -1.91
C PHE A 142 3.38 -9.12 -2.73
N PRO A 143 4.51 -9.82 -2.76
CA PRO A 143 4.68 -11.01 -3.58
C PRO A 143 3.85 -12.23 -3.14
N ASN A 144 3.39 -12.32 -1.88
CA ASN A 144 2.74 -13.52 -1.32
C ASN A 144 1.39 -13.26 -0.62
N LEU A 145 0.51 -12.43 -1.19
CA LEU A 145 -0.79 -12.11 -0.58
C LEU A 145 -1.98 -12.88 -1.18
N CYS A 146 -1.70 -13.97 -1.90
CA CYS A 146 -2.69 -14.90 -2.46
C CYS A 146 -2.37 -16.33 -2.02
#